data_AF-A0AAV0ZZH3-F1
#
_entry.id   AF-A0AAV0ZZH3-F1
#
_cell.length_a   1.000
_cell.length_b   1.000
_cell.length_c   1.000
_cell.angle_alpha   90.00
_cell.angle_beta   90.00
_cell.angle_gamma   90.00
#
_symmetry.space_group_name_H-M   'P 1'
#
loop_
_entity.id
_entity.type
_entity.pdbx_description
1 polymer ?
#
loop_
_entity_poly.entity_id
_entity_poly.type
_entity_poly.pdbx_seq_one_letter_code
_entity_poly.pdbx_strand_id
1 'polypeptide(L)'
;MNIDGVEVGTISLLGRVCSKAGQITDVKFVLDDGTGMIECTKWLQEPADSIPMESILNGMPVTDFNEIAHHFLDCIYVHLYNLMFRASNPHQQHVPNSTQITPTRGHQFQAVSANQFLGQNNNDQKSVEQLVSDFLLLPQNREITEGTPHDVIREHLRIPLDRLKLAIENLTYEGQIYEGVTDRYKSAIDG
;
A
#
# COMPACT_ATOMS: atom_id res chain seq x y z
N MET A 1 -9.50 -7.14 16.45
CA MET A 1 -9.94 -6.92 15.04
C MET A 1 -8.73 -7.17 14.14
N ASN A 2 -8.87 -7.63 12.91
CA ASN A 2 -7.72 -7.79 12.00
C ASN A 2 -7.88 -6.84 10.81
N ILE A 3 -6.87 -6.02 10.55
CA ILE A 3 -6.80 -5.07 9.44
C ILE A 3 -5.44 -5.29 8.76
N ASP A 4 -5.45 -5.59 7.46
CA ASP A 4 -4.24 -5.83 6.66
C ASP A 4 -3.29 -6.91 7.21
N GLY A 5 -3.86 -7.93 7.88
CA GLY A 5 -3.09 -8.98 8.51
C GLY A 5 -2.48 -8.60 9.87
N VAL A 6 -2.80 -7.42 10.39
CA VAL A 6 -2.38 -6.94 11.71
C VAL A 6 -3.56 -7.01 12.69
N GLU A 7 -3.33 -7.65 13.84
CA GLU A 7 -4.30 -7.61 14.94
C GLU A 7 -4.30 -6.22 15.59
N VAL A 8 -5.47 -5.57 15.56
CA VAL A 8 -5.71 -4.23 16.10
C VAL A 8 -6.67 -4.33 17.29
N GLY A 9 -6.24 -3.78 18.42
CA GLY A 9 -7.03 -3.65 19.65
C GLY A 9 -7.71 -2.29 19.81
N THR A 10 -7.07 -1.22 19.35
CA THR A 10 -7.55 0.16 19.46
C THR A 10 -7.37 0.88 18.14
N ILE A 11 -8.35 1.67 17.75
CA ILE A 11 -8.31 2.56 16.59
C ILE A 11 -8.64 3.98 17.03
N SER A 12 -8.13 4.95 16.27
CA SER A 12 -8.55 6.35 16.35
C SER A 12 -9.39 6.67 15.11
N LEU A 13 -10.51 7.34 15.31
CA LEU A 13 -11.40 7.77 14.23
C LEU A 13 -11.50 9.28 14.25
N LEU A 14 -11.42 9.90 13.08
CA LEU A 14 -11.68 11.32 12.88
C LEU A 14 -12.75 11.44 11.80
N GLY A 15 -13.81 12.19 12.11
CA GLY A 15 -14.92 12.39 11.18
C GLY A 15 -15.88 13.46 11.66
N ARG A 16 -16.78 13.86 10.76
CA ARG A 16 -17.86 14.79 11.07
C ARG A 16 -18.95 14.06 11.86
N VAL A 17 -19.38 14.65 12.97
CA VAL A 17 -20.57 14.18 13.71
C VAL A 17 -21.81 14.51 12.89
N CYS A 18 -22.46 13.48 12.35
CA CYS A 18 -23.70 13.60 11.56
C CYS A 18 -24.96 13.49 12.41
N SER A 19 -24.88 12.77 13.54
CA SER A 19 -25.96 12.67 14.52
C SER A 19 -25.37 12.56 15.92
N LYS A 20 -26.10 13.11 16.91
CA LYS A 20 -25.78 13.00 18.33
C LYS A 20 -27.06 12.71 19.10
N ALA A 21 -27.05 11.65 19.90
CA ALA A 21 -28.12 11.33 20.84
C ALA A 21 -27.51 11.16 22.25
N GLY A 22 -27.96 11.95 23.21
CA GLY A 22 -27.54 11.85 24.61
C GLY A 22 -28.51 11.00 25.42
N GLN A 23 -27.97 10.09 26.22
CA GLN A 23 -28.65 9.37 27.30
C GLN A 23 -27.97 9.70 28.64
N ILE A 24 -28.55 9.23 29.75
CA ILE A 24 -28.03 9.49 31.10
C ILE A 24 -26.63 8.90 31.28
N THR A 25 -26.38 7.72 30.70
CA THR A 25 -25.14 6.94 30.91
C THR A 25 -24.16 7.02 29.75
N ASP A 26 -24.62 7.49 28.59
CA ASP A 26 -23.87 7.39 27.35
C ASP A 26 -24.28 8.48 26.35
N VAL A 27 -23.35 8.79 25.46
CA VAL A 27 -23.61 9.61 24.29
C VAL A 27 -23.30 8.80 23.05
N LYS A 28 -24.27 8.73 22.14
CA LYS A 28 -24.12 8.10 20.84
C LYS A 28 -23.87 9.15 19.78
N PHE A 29 -22.87 8.91 18.94
CA PHE A 29 -22.52 9.73 17.79
C PHE A 29 -22.58 8.89 16.53
N VAL A 30 -23.00 9.48 15.41
CA VAL A 30 -22.74 8.93 14.09
C VAL A 30 -21.61 9.75 13.48
N LEU A 31 -20.46 9.14 13.24
CA LEU A 31 -19.30 9.75 12.59
C LEU A 31 -19.29 9.40 11.11
N ASP A 32 -18.99 10.38 10.27
CA ASP A 32 -18.81 10.26 8.82
C ASP A 32 -17.47 10.89 8.44
N ASP A 33 -16.56 10.08 7.90
CA ASP A 33 -15.24 10.51 7.43
C ASP A 33 -15.16 10.62 5.89
N GLY A 34 -16.27 10.41 5.18
CA GLY A 34 -16.33 10.36 3.72
C GLY A 34 -16.10 8.97 3.12
N THR A 35 -15.70 7.98 3.92
CA THR A 35 -15.57 6.56 3.50
C THR A 35 -16.76 5.72 3.95
N GLY A 36 -17.49 6.20 4.95
CA GLY A 36 -18.70 5.57 5.46
C GLY A 36 -19.18 6.24 6.75
N MET A 37 -20.26 5.68 7.32
CA MET A 37 -20.82 6.15 8.59
C MET A 37 -20.68 5.07 9.65
N ILE A 38 -20.31 5.48 10.87
CA ILE A 38 -20.17 4.57 12.02
C ILE A 38 -20.83 5.14 13.26
N GLU A 39 -21.61 4.32 13.97
CA GLU A 39 -22.13 4.68 15.29
C GLU A 39 -21.06 4.43 16.37
N CYS A 40 -20.70 5.48 17.12
CA CYS A 40 -19.79 5.43 18.24
C CYS A 40 -20.56 5.71 19.54
N THR A 41 -20.32 4.90 20.58
CA THR A 41 -20.92 5.11 21.91
C THR A 41 -19.82 5.50 22.90
N LYS A 42 -19.97 6.67 23.52
CA LYS A 42 -19.12 7.12 24.62
C LYS A 42 -19.86 6.95 25.93
N TRP A 43 -19.37 6.05 26.78
CA TRP A 43 -19.88 5.86 28.12
C TRP A 43 -19.39 6.98 29.03
N LEU A 44 -20.30 7.63 29.75
CA LEU A 44 -19.99 8.74 30.64
C LEU A 44 -19.57 8.18 32.00
N GLN A 45 -18.37 8.55 32.45
CA GLN A 45 -17.98 8.45 33.86
C GLN A 45 -18.27 9.79 34.55
N GLU A 46 -18.46 9.78 35.87
CA GLU A 46 -18.42 11.01 36.65
C GLU A 46 -17.11 11.75 36.35
N PRO A 47 -17.17 13.06 36.05
CA PRO A 47 -15.98 13.80 35.65
C PRO A 47 -14.94 13.74 36.76
N ALA A 48 -13.69 13.48 36.39
CA ALA A 48 -12.60 14.04 37.18
C ALA A 48 -12.66 15.56 36.99
N ASP A 49 -12.53 16.33 38.08
CA ASP A 49 -12.67 17.81 38.11
C ASP A 49 -11.82 18.57 37.06
N SER A 50 -10.92 17.89 36.35
CA SER A 50 -9.98 18.45 35.38
C SER A 50 -10.42 18.41 33.91
N ILE A 51 -11.45 17.64 33.52
CA ILE A 51 -11.88 17.57 32.11
C ILE A 51 -13.18 18.35 31.91
N PRO A 52 -13.21 19.35 31.02
CA PRO A 52 -14.43 20.10 30.75
C PRO A 52 -15.56 19.17 30.28
N MET A 53 -16.73 19.28 30.91
CA MET A 53 -17.90 18.44 30.64
C MET A 53 -18.28 18.44 29.16
N GLU A 54 -18.07 19.55 28.45
CA GLU A 54 -18.30 19.69 27.02
C GLU A 54 -17.39 18.79 26.16
N SER A 55 -16.13 18.61 26.53
CA SER A 55 -15.19 17.70 25.84
C SER A 55 -15.51 16.24 26.16
N ILE A 56 -15.99 15.98 27.38
CA ILE A 56 -16.52 14.67 27.75
C ILE A 56 -17.76 14.35 26.89
N LEU A 57 -18.68 15.30 26.71
CA LEU A 57 -19.96 15.09 26.03
C LEU A 57 -19.94 15.19 24.50
N ASN A 58 -18.91 15.81 23.91
CA ASN A 58 -18.84 16.04 22.46
C ASN A 58 -17.73 15.24 21.77
N GLY A 59 -16.90 14.52 22.52
CA GLY A 59 -15.61 14.05 22.00
C GLY A 59 -14.59 15.20 21.96
N MET A 60 -13.38 14.92 21.49
CA MET A 60 -12.36 15.95 21.30
C MET A 60 -12.69 16.72 20.02
N PRO A 61 -13.10 18.00 20.09
CA PRO A 61 -13.33 18.77 18.88
C PRO A 61 -12.01 19.03 18.17
N VAL A 62 -12.01 18.90 16.84
CA VAL A 62 -10.85 19.27 16.01
C VAL A 62 -10.82 20.79 15.92
N THR A 63 -9.72 21.40 16.39
CA THR A 63 -9.54 22.87 16.36
C THR A 63 -8.56 23.34 15.30
N ASP A 64 -7.62 22.48 14.89
CA ASP A 64 -6.74 22.72 13.74
C ASP A 64 -7.13 21.78 12.59
N PHE A 65 -7.49 22.35 11.44
CA PHE A 65 -7.86 21.58 10.25
C PHE A 65 -6.69 20.75 9.69
N ASN A 66 -5.45 21.09 10.01
CA ASN A 66 -4.30 20.26 9.62
C ASN A 66 -4.38 18.87 10.24
N GLU A 67 -4.98 18.70 11.42
CA GLU A 67 -5.19 17.40 12.06
C GLU A 67 -6.00 16.45 11.17
N ILE A 68 -6.91 16.99 10.36
CA ILE A 68 -7.70 16.21 9.41
C ILE A 68 -6.80 15.66 8.30
N ALA A 69 -6.00 16.52 7.67
CA ALA A 69 -5.09 16.12 6.60
C ALA A 69 -4.03 15.13 7.11
N HIS A 70 -3.47 15.39 8.29
CA HIS A 70 -2.52 14.49 8.93
C HIS A 70 -3.13 13.12 9.23
N HIS A 71 -4.36 13.07 9.78
CA HIS A 71 -5.04 11.81 10.04
C HIS A 71 -5.21 10.96 8.77
N PHE A 72 -5.62 11.58 7.66
CA PHE A 72 -5.72 10.86 6.38
C PHE A 72 -4.38 10.34 5.88
N LEU A 73 -3.31 11.14 5.98
CA LEU A 73 -1.97 10.71 5.61
C LEU A 73 -1.47 9.55 6.47
N ASP A 74 -1.69 9.61 7.79
CA ASP A 74 -1.32 8.54 8.73
C ASP A 74 -2.09 7.24 8.43
N CYS A 75 -3.40 7.33 8.18
CA CYS A 75 -4.20 6.18 7.79
C CYS A 75 -3.69 5.52 6.50
N ILE A 76 -3.42 6.32 5.46
CA ILE A 76 -2.87 5.82 4.19
C ILE A 76 -1.49 5.19 4.42
N TYR A 77 -0.62 5.88 5.15
CA TYR A 77 0.74 5.42 5.43
C TYR A 77 0.74 4.07 6.16
N VAL A 78 -0.05 3.92 7.24
CA VAL A 78 -0.10 2.68 8.02
C VAL A 78 -0.67 1.54 7.18
N HIS A 79 -1.71 1.79 6.39
CA HIS A 79 -2.31 0.78 5.52
C HIS A 79 -1.32 0.30 4.44
N LEU A 80 -0.66 1.24 3.74
CA LEU A 80 0.38 0.92 2.76
C LEU A 80 1.56 0.19 3.40
N TYR A 81 1.97 0.61 4.59
CA TYR A 81 3.06 -0.04 5.33
C TYR A 81 2.71 -1.49 5.66
N ASN A 82 1.51 -1.74 6.20
CA ASN A 82 1.07 -3.08 6.56
C ASN A 82 0.91 -3.96 5.32
N LEU A 83 0.31 -3.42 4.24
CA LEU A 83 0.09 -4.16 3.00
C LEU A 83 1.42 -4.52 2.31
N MET A 84 2.34 -3.57 2.20
CA MET A 84 3.54 -3.72 1.38
C MET A 84 4.69 -4.39 2.13
N PHE A 85 4.89 -4.09 3.42
CA PHE A 85 6.07 -4.55 4.16
C PHE A 85 5.83 -5.77 5.05
N ARG A 86 4.57 -6.15 5.36
CA ARG A 86 4.29 -7.40 6.10
C ARG A 86 3.92 -8.58 5.20
N ALA A 87 3.43 -8.33 3.98
CA ALA A 87 3.20 -9.39 2.99
C ALA A 87 4.49 -10.07 2.50
N SER A 88 5.67 -9.52 2.80
CA SER A 88 6.98 -10.05 2.40
C SER A 88 7.68 -10.91 3.46
N ASN A 89 7.04 -11.22 4.59
CA ASN A 89 7.58 -12.16 5.59
C ASN A 89 6.86 -13.52 5.53
N PRO A 90 7.43 -14.56 4.89
CA PRO A 90 6.90 -15.90 4.95
C PRO A 90 7.31 -16.54 6.29
N HIS A 91 6.56 -16.29 7.37
CA HIS A 91 6.81 -16.98 8.62
C HIS A 91 6.08 -18.32 8.67
N GLN A 92 6.86 -19.36 8.36
CA GLN A 92 6.79 -20.73 8.85
C GLN A 92 5.48 -21.50 8.64
N GLN A 93 5.44 -22.25 7.53
CA GLN A 93 4.56 -23.42 7.39
C GLN A 93 4.96 -24.49 8.42
N HIS A 94 4.17 -24.60 9.47
CA HIS A 94 4.16 -25.77 10.34
C HIS A 94 3.58 -26.95 9.56
N VAL A 95 4.37 -28.01 9.38
CA VAL A 95 3.94 -29.27 8.76
C VAL A 95 3.24 -30.16 9.80
N PRO A 96 1.97 -30.56 9.61
CA PRO A 96 1.44 -31.74 10.29
C PRO A 96 1.79 -32.97 9.44
N ASN A 97 2.50 -33.89 10.09
CA ASN A 97 2.79 -35.23 9.60
C ASN A 97 1.47 -35.98 9.31
N SER A 98 1.33 -36.61 8.14
CA SER A 98 0.28 -37.62 7.91
C SER A 98 0.77 -38.74 6.99
N THR A 99 0.52 -39.95 7.47
CA THR A 99 0.96 -41.26 7.01
C THR A 99 0.30 -41.76 5.71
N GLN A 100 0.98 -42.71 5.08
CA GLN A 100 0.68 -43.62 3.95
C GLN A 100 -0.82 -44.03 3.83
N ILE A 101 -1.42 -44.42 2.68
CA ILE A 101 -1.15 -45.64 1.87
C ILE A 101 -1.87 -45.65 0.47
N THR A 102 -1.15 -46.15 -0.57
CA THR A 102 -1.52 -46.99 -1.76
C THR A 102 -2.39 -46.55 -2.99
N PRO A 103 -2.14 -47.16 -4.19
CA PRO A 103 -2.33 -46.57 -5.53
C PRO A 103 -3.41 -47.23 -6.42
N THR A 104 -3.88 -46.52 -7.46
CA THR A 104 -4.38 -47.18 -8.70
C THR A 104 -4.29 -46.25 -9.92
N ARG A 105 -4.29 -46.89 -11.09
CA ARG A 105 -3.59 -46.59 -12.34
C ARG A 105 -4.59 -46.29 -13.46
N GLY A 106 -4.32 -45.32 -14.34
CA GLY A 106 -5.09 -45.18 -15.60
C GLY A 106 -4.89 -43.87 -16.40
N HIS A 107 -3.89 -43.85 -17.27
CA HIS A 107 -3.76 -43.20 -18.60
C HIS A 107 -4.50 -41.88 -18.91
N GLN A 108 -3.78 -40.75 -19.00
CA GLN A 108 -3.09 -40.18 -20.18
C GLN A 108 -4.01 -39.55 -21.25
N PHE A 109 -4.15 -38.22 -21.17
CA PHE A 109 -4.22 -37.33 -22.31
C PHE A 109 -3.20 -36.20 -22.10
N GLN A 110 -2.33 -36.02 -23.09
CA GLN A 110 -1.16 -35.14 -23.06
C GLN A 110 -1.55 -33.75 -23.58
N ALA A 111 -1.60 -32.77 -22.68
CA ALA A 111 -1.52 -31.35 -23.01
C ALA A 111 -0.17 -30.83 -22.48
N VAL A 112 0.59 -30.17 -23.34
CA VAL A 112 1.95 -29.69 -23.11
C VAL A 112 1.96 -28.63 -22.01
N SER A 113 2.40 -29.03 -20.82
CA SER A 113 2.84 -28.12 -19.75
C SER A 113 4.21 -27.56 -20.10
N ALA A 114 4.28 -26.27 -20.41
CA ALA A 114 5.53 -25.52 -20.34
C ALA A 114 5.79 -25.12 -18.89
N ASN A 115 6.25 -26.08 -18.09
CA ASN A 115 6.91 -25.80 -16.81
C ASN A 115 8.25 -26.50 -16.84
N GLN A 116 9.34 -25.74 -16.78
CA GLN A 116 10.37 -25.86 -15.75
C GLN A 116 11.63 -25.12 -16.19
N PHE A 117 11.95 -24.03 -15.50
CA PHE A 117 13.31 -23.91 -14.99
C PHE A 117 13.25 -23.35 -13.57
N LEU A 118 13.52 -24.24 -12.60
CA LEU A 118 13.89 -23.91 -11.24
C LEU A 118 15.31 -24.45 -11.06
N GLY A 119 16.27 -23.58 -10.74
CA GLY A 119 17.65 -23.99 -10.52
C GLY A 119 18.64 -22.87 -10.73
N GLN A 120 18.85 -22.08 -9.67
CA GLN A 120 20.10 -21.41 -9.29
C GLN A 120 21.11 -21.08 -10.39
N ASN A 121 21.39 -19.79 -10.58
CA ASN A 121 22.75 -19.29 -10.75
C ASN A 121 22.79 -17.80 -10.38
N ASN A 122 23.65 -17.44 -9.42
CA ASN A 122 24.01 -16.06 -9.13
C ASN A 122 24.56 -15.41 -10.40
N ASN A 123 23.86 -14.42 -10.94
CA ASN A 123 24.38 -13.37 -11.79
C ASN A 123 23.40 -12.20 -11.67
N ASP A 124 23.90 -11.01 -11.37
CA ASP A 124 23.17 -9.74 -11.23
C ASP A 124 22.48 -9.30 -12.53
N GLN A 125 21.59 -10.11 -13.09
CA GLN A 125 20.85 -9.75 -14.30
C GLN A 125 19.64 -8.91 -13.91
N LYS A 126 19.89 -7.61 -13.74
CA LYS A 126 18.86 -6.59 -13.50
C LYS A 126 17.74 -6.72 -14.53
N SER A 127 16.49 -6.64 -14.06
CA SER A 127 15.33 -6.62 -14.95
C SER A 127 15.35 -5.35 -15.82
N VAL A 128 14.57 -5.31 -16.90
CA VAL A 128 14.54 -4.13 -17.77
C VAL A 128 14.01 -2.92 -17.01
N GLU A 129 13.03 -3.13 -16.14
CA GLU A 129 12.47 -2.15 -15.22
C GLU A 129 13.57 -1.58 -14.30
N GLN A 130 14.39 -2.45 -13.73
CA GLN A 130 15.48 -2.03 -12.86
C GLN A 130 16.58 -1.26 -13.62
N LEU A 131 16.88 -1.66 -14.86
CA LEU A 131 17.82 -0.93 -15.72
C LEU A 131 17.31 0.45 -16.11
N VAL A 132 16.01 0.58 -16.43
CA VAL A 132 15.38 1.87 -16.73
C VAL A 132 15.37 2.76 -15.50
N SER A 133 15.01 2.22 -14.34
CA SER A 133 15.02 2.95 -13.07
C SER A 133 16.43 3.45 -12.73
N ASP A 134 17.44 2.56 -12.77
CA ASP A 134 18.84 2.93 -12.52
C ASP A 134 19.36 4.00 -13.49
N PHE A 135 18.98 3.91 -14.77
CA PHE A 135 19.35 4.90 -15.76
C PHE A 135 18.75 6.27 -15.44
N LEU A 136 17.47 6.33 -15.09
CA LEU A 136 16.81 7.60 -14.74
C LEU A 136 17.36 8.22 -13.43
N LEU A 137 17.95 7.40 -12.56
CA LEU A 137 18.64 7.85 -11.35
C LEU A 137 20.06 8.38 -11.62
N LEU A 138 20.60 8.33 -12.84
CA LEU A 138 21.90 8.95 -13.14
C LEU A 138 21.83 10.48 -13.00
N PRO A 139 22.85 11.15 -12.41
CA PRO A 139 22.81 12.60 -12.15
C PRO A 139 22.43 13.45 -13.38
N GLN A 140 23.01 13.12 -14.53
CA GLN A 140 22.75 13.79 -15.81
C GLN A 140 21.29 13.74 -16.28
N ASN A 141 20.52 12.73 -15.84
CA ASN A 141 19.11 12.56 -16.21
C ASN A 141 18.17 13.23 -15.19
N ARG A 142 18.59 13.29 -13.91
CA ARG A 142 17.84 13.95 -12.83
C ARG A 142 17.72 15.47 -13.05
N GLU A 143 18.80 16.08 -13.53
CA GLU A 143 18.88 17.53 -13.79
C GLU A 143 17.99 17.97 -14.98
N ILE A 144 17.53 17.04 -15.82
CA ILE A 144 16.64 17.36 -16.94
C ILE A 144 15.24 17.61 -16.38
N THR A 145 14.83 18.87 -16.35
CA THR A 145 13.52 19.31 -15.83
C THR A 145 12.37 18.62 -16.56
N GLU A 146 12.43 18.55 -17.89
CA GLU A 146 11.41 17.92 -18.75
C GLU A 146 11.43 16.39 -18.75
N GLY A 147 12.44 15.77 -18.13
CA GLY A 147 12.63 14.32 -18.14
C GLY A 147 13.39 13.78 -19.35
N THR A 148 13.63 12.47 -19.32
CA THR A 148 14.48 11.78 -20.31
C THR A 148 13.62 11.16 -21.42
N PRO A 149 13.87 11.47 -22.70
CA PRO A 149 13.11 10.88 -23.82
C PRO A 149 13.30 9.37 -23.90
N HIS A 150 12.24 8.63 -24.28
CA HIS A 150 12.33 7.17 -24.41
C HIS A 150 13.40 6.72 -25.43
N ASP A 151 13.65 7.49 -26.49
CA ASP A 151 14.65 7.15 -27.50
C ASP A 151 16.07 7.13 -26.91
N VAL A 152 16.37 8.05 -25.99
CA VAL A 152 17.66 8.13 -25.29
C VAL A 152 17.83 6.94 -24.35
N ILE A 153 16.76 6.58 -23.61
CA ILE A 153 16.74 5.39 -22.74
C ILE A 153 16.99 4.12 -23.58
N ARG A 154 16.31 4.00 -24.72
CA ARG A 154 16.43 2.86 -25.64
C ARG A 154 17.84 2.72 -26.17
N GLU A 155 18.42 3.82 -26.66
CA GLU A 155 19.77 3.82 -27.24
C GLU A 155 20.83 3.46 -26.20
N HIS A 156 20.70 3.99 -24.99
CA HIS A 156 21.64 3.74 -23.91
C HIS A 156 21.58 2.29 -23.41
N LEU A 157 20.38 1.78 -23.17
CA LEU A 157 20.18 0.43 -22.62
C LEU A 157 20.20 -0.67 -23.69
N ARG A 158 20.18 -0.30 -24.97
CA ARG A 158 20.14 -1.23 -26.12
C ARG A 158 19.03 -2.27 -26.04
N ILE A 159 17.85 -1.85 -25.59
CA ILE A 159 16.67 -2.69 -25.44
C ILE A 159 15.66 -2.48 -26.58
N PRO A 160 14.92 -3.52 -27.01
CA PRO A 160 13.85 -3.37 -28.00
C PRO A 160 12.76 -2.40 -27.52
N LEU A 161 12.16 -1.65 -28.46
CA LEU A 161 11.15 -0.64 -28.14
C LEU A 161 9.95 -1.21 -27.37
N ASP A 162 9.45 -2.39 -27.75
CA ASP A 162 8.31 -3.01 -27.08
C ASP A 162 8.62 -3.36 -25.61
N ARG A 163 9.86 -3.81 -25.33
CA ARG A 163 10.31 -4.11 -23.97
C ARG A 163 10.49 -2.84 -23.14
N LEU A 164 10.98 -1.76 -23.75
CA LEU A 164 11.08 -0.46 -23.08
C LEU A 164 9.70 0.10 -22.76
N LYS A 165 8.76 0.07 -23.71
CA LYS A 165 7.38 0.55 -23.50
C LYS A 165 6.68 -0.21 -22.37
N LEU A 166 6.77 -1.54 -22.39
CA LEU A 166 6.22 -2.38 -21.32
C LEU A 166 6.85 -2.06 -19.96
N ALA A 167 8.19 -1.89 -19.91
CA ALA A 167 8.87 -1.55 -18.67
C ALA A 167 8.48 -0.16 -18.15
N ILE A 168 8.34 0.83 -19.04
CA ILE A 168 7.85 2.17 -18.69
C ILE A 168 6.42 2.09 -18.15
N GLU A 169 5.52 1.40 -18.84
CA GLU A 169 4.12 1.23 -18.42
C GLU A 169 4.03 0.60 -17.03
N ASN A 170 4.78 -0.48 -16.79
CA ASN A 170 4.86 -1.13 -15.49
C ASN A 170 5.41 -0.19 -14.41
N LEU A 171 6.53 0.50 -14.67
CA LEU A 171 7.14 1.41 -13.70
C LEU A 171 6.27 2.64 -13.39
N THR A 172 5.51 3.13 -14.37
CA THR A 172 4.53 4.21 -14.19
C THR A 172 3.33 3.73 -13.38
N TYR A 173 2.84 2.52 -13.67
CA TYR A 173 1.76 1.90 -12.90
C TYR A 173 2.17 1.67 -11.43
N GLU A 174 3.39 1.22 -11.19
CA GLU A 174 3.98 1.01 -9.85
C GLU A 174 4.38 2.33 -9.16
N GLY A 175 4.25 3.48 -9.83
CA GLY A 175 4.58 4.79 -9.27
C GLY A 175 6.08 5.04 -9.06
N GLN A 176 6.96 4.24 -9.66
CA GLN A 176 8.42 4.39 -9.55
C GLN A 176 8.97 5.48 -10.49
N ILE A 177 8.29 5.72 -11.61
CA ILE A 177 8.61 6.79 -12.56
C ILE A 177 7.34 7.54 -12.95
N TYR A 178 7.47 8.78 -13.39
CA TYR A 178 6.38 9.57 -13.96
C TYR A 178 6.77 10.20 -15.30
N GLU A 179 5.77 10.48 -16.12
CA GLU A 179 5.93 11.24 -17.36
C GLU A 179 5.96 12.75 -17.03
N GLY A 180 7.03 13.44 -17.41
CA GLY A 180 7.19 14.88 -17.15
C GLY A 180 6.48 15.73 -18.20
N VAL A 181 6.91 15.60 -19.45
CA VAL A 181 6.19 16.07 -20.65
C VAL A 181 6.08 14.89 -21.62
N THR A 182 5.25 15.02 -22.66
CA THR A 182 4.95 13.93 -23.60
C THR A 182 6.20 13.15 -24.03
N ASP A 183 6.17 11.83 -23.81
CA ASP A 183 7.22 10.87 -24.13
C ASP A 183 8.55 11.03 -23.35
N ARG A 184 8.53 11.71 -22.19
CA ARG A 184 9.73 11.95 -21.36
C ARG A 184 9.50 11.55 -19.91
N TYR A 185 10.45 10.81 -19.34
CA TYR A 185 10.26 10.11 -18.06
C TYR A 185 11.27 10.54 -17.00
N LYS A 186 10.83 10.55 -15.73
CA LYS A 186 11.65 10.87 -14.55
C LYS A 186 11.41 9.86 -13.43
N SER A 187 12.43 9.62 -12.62
CA SER A 187 12.29 8.82 -11.39
C SER A 187 11.46 9.59 -10.36
N ALA A 188 10.58 8.88 -9.65
CA ALA A 188 9.79 9.42 -8.54
C ALA A 188 10.58 9.51 -7.23
N ILE A 189 11.77 8.90 -7.15
CA ILE A 189 12.58 8.77 -5.92
C ILE A 189 13.36 10.07 -5.60
N ASP A 190 13.33 11.07 -6.49
CA ASP A 190 13.97 12.39 -6.30
C ASP A 190 13.00 13.58 -6.35
N GLY A 191 11.70 13.32 -6.09
CA GLY A 191 10.69 14.36 -5.85
C GLY A 191 10.68 14.83 -4.40
#